data_AF-A0A371GJI3-F1
#
_entry.id   AF-A0A371GJI3-F1
#
_cell.length_a   1.000
_cell.length_b   1.000
_cell.length_c   1.000
_cell.angle_alpha   90.00
_cell.angle_beta   90.00
_cell.angle_gamma   90.00
#
_symmetry.space_group_name_H-M   'P 1'
#
loop_
_entity.id
_entity.type
_entity.pdbx_description
1 polymer ?
#
loop_
_entity_poly.entity_id
_entity_poly.type
_entity_poly.pdbx_seq_one_letter_code
_entity_poly.pdbx_strand_id
1 'polypeptide(L)'
;MKRSLTKRGKIGDMRNLIMKERGYGVLPRLGDEGWRRHADTWANSKRELRSQFVIASYTKDHYNRMQCMYQGSKSVEDYHRDMEVALTRANILEPNKATMAHFLHGLNRVIQDIVKLYHYASLYDLMH
;
A
#
# COMPACT_ATOMS: atom_id res chain seq x y z
N MET A 1 6.17 -3.98 -61.19
CA MET A 1 4.77 -3.98 -60.71
C MET A 1 4.79 -4.29 -59.21
N LYS A 2 4.29 -3.36 -58.36
CA LYS A 2 4.25 -3.50 -56.90
C LYS A 2 3.03 -4.32 -56.46
N ARG A 3 3.19 -5.07 -55.35
CA ARG A 3 2.28 -5.27 -54.18
C ARG A 3 2.69 -6.55 -53.44
N SER A 4 2.65 -6.76 -52.13
CA SER A 4 2.82 -5.97 -50.90
C SER A 4 2.39 -6.87 -49.73
N LEU A 5 3.13 -6.83 -48.62
CA LEU A 5 2.65 -6.94 -47.22
C LEU A 5 2.37 -8.31 -46.55
N THR A 6 3.19 -8.57 -45.51
CA THR A 6 2.86 -9.08 -44.15
C THR A 6 2.53 -10.57 -43.97
N LYS A 7 2.99 -11.27 -42.93
CA LYS A 7 2.77 -10.92 -41.51
C LYS A 7 3.82 -11.48 -40.53
N ARG A 8 4.11 -10.62 -39.54
CA ARG A 8 4.47 -10.94 -38.15
C ARG A 8 3.64 -12.12 -37.61
N GLY A 9 4.29 -13.12 -37.02
CA GLY A 9 3.60 -14.06 -36.13
C GLY A 9 4.33 -15.39 -35.97
N LYS A 10 5.32 -15.49 -35.07
CA LYS A 10 6.00 -16.77 -34.78
C LYS A 10 6.35 -17.02 -33.30
N ILE A 11 5.62 -16.44 -32.34
CA ILE A 11 5.68 -16.92 -30.94
C ILE A 11 4.87 -18.24 -30.83
N GLY A 12 3.76 -18.36 -31.55
CA GLY A 12 2.99 -19.60 -31.63
C GLY A 12 3.75 -20.75 -32.29
N ASP A 13 4.54 -20.45 -33.34
CA ASP A 13 5.34 -21.45 -34.06
C ASP A 13 6.45 -22.06 -33.19
N MET A 14 7.17 -21.25 -32.42
CA MET A 14 8.24 -21.75 -31.55
C MET A 14 7.70 -22.63 -30.41
N ARG A 15 6.56 -22.27 -29.82
CA ARG A 15 5.94 -23.08 -28.75
C ARG A 15 5.52 -24.46 -29.27
N ASN A 16 4.97 -24.54 -30.48
CA ASN A 16 4.59 -25.81 -31.09
C ASN A 16 5.80 -26.65 -31.51
N LEU A 17 6.90 -26.01 -31.93
CA LEU A 17 8.15 -26.67 -32.26
C LEU A 17 8.83 -27.29 -31.02
N ILE A 18 8.90 -26.55 -29.91
CA ILE A 18 9.48 -27.01 -28.64
C ILE A 18 8.70 -28.21 -28.08
N MET A 19 7.37 -28.20 -28.21
CA MET A 19 6.52 -29.30 -27.75
C MET A 19 6.69 -30.56 -28.61
N LYS A 20 6.91 -30.39 -29.93
CA LYS A 20 7.13 -31.50 -30.87
C LYS A 20 8.48 -32.20 -30.66
N GLU A 21 9.54 -31.46 -30.33
CA GLU A 21 10.86 -32.06 -30.07
C GLU A 21 10.95 -32.80 -28.73
N ARG A 22 10.12 -32.44 -27.74
CA ARG A 22 10.13 -33.07 -26.41
C ARG A 22 9.18 -34.27 -26.27
N GLY A 23 8.55 -34.73 -27.35
CA GLY A 23 7.72 -35.95 -27.34
C GLY A 23 6.40 -35.84 -26.57
N TYR A 24 5.95 -34.63 -26.22
CA TYR A 24 4.65 -34.43 -25.60
C TYR A 24 3.58 -34.37 -26.69
N GLY A 25 2.74 -35.41 -26.77
CA GLY A 25 1.56 -35.40 -27.64
C GLY A 25 0.69 -34.16 -27.40
N VAL A 26 0.04 -33.67 -28.46
CA VAL A 26 -0.83 -32.48 -28.43
C VAL A 26 -1.81 -32.59 -27.27
N LEU A 27 -1.58 -31.83 -26.21
CA LEU A 27 -2.47 -31.79 -25.04
C LEU A 27 -3.88 -31.40 -25.53
N PRO A 28 -4.94 -32.11 -25.10
CA PRO A 28 -6.30 -31.68 -25.36
C PRO A 28 -6.42 -30.23 -24.89
N ARG A 29 -7.00 -29.37 -25.74
CA ARG A 29 -7.34 -28.01 -25.36
C ARG A 29 -8.30 -28.11 -24.17
N LEU A 30 -7.75 -28.04 -22.95
CA LEU A 30 -8.49 -27.69 -21.75
C LEU A 30 -9.17 -26.37 -22.11
N GLY A 31 -10.48 -26.42 -22.34
CA GLY A 31 -11.26 -25.29 -22.81
C GLY A 31 -10.97 -24.06 -21.95
N ASP A 32 -11.06 -22.88 -22.54
CA ASP A 32 -10.74 -21.61 -21.89
C ASP A 32 -11.38 -21.44 -20.49
N GLU A 33 -12.45 -22.17 -20.20
CA GLU A 33 -13.09 -22.27 -18.89
C GLU A 33 -12.20 -22.85 -17.78
N GLY A 34 -11.40 -23.88 -18.06
CA GLY A 34 -10.49 -24.48 -17.08
C GLY A 34 -9.37 -23.52 -16.70
N TRP A 35 -8.80 -22.84 -17.68
CA TRP A 35 -7.80 -21.79 -17.45
C TRP A 35 -8.40 -20.57 -16.73
N ARG A 36 -9.61 -20.13 -17.10
CA ARG A 36 -10.33 -19.06 -16.40
C ARG A 36 -10.60 -19.42 -14.94
N ARG A 37 -11.14 -20.61 -14.65
CA ARG A 37 -11.39 -21.06 -13.27
C ARG A 37 -10.12 -21.11 -12.43
N HIS A 38 -9.01 -21.59 -12.99
CA HIS A 38 -7.72 -21.58 -12.28
C HIS A 38 -7.14 -20.18 -12.11
N ALA A 39 -7.26 -19.31 -13.12
CA ALA A 39 -6.85 -17.91 -13.03
C ALA A 39 -7.70 -17.13 -12.01
N ASP A 40 -9.00 -17.39 -11.94
CA ASP A 40 -9.95 -16.81 -10.99
C ASP A 40 -9.65 -17.31 -9.58
N THR A 41 -9.36 -18.61 -9.41
CA THR A 41 -8.96 -19.19 -8.12
C THR A 41 -7.64 -18.58 -7.65
N TRP A 42 -6.66 -18.41 -8.54
CA TRP A 42 -5.39 -17.78 -8.22
C TRP A 42 -5.52 -16.28 -7.93
N ALA A 43 -6.35 -15.57 -8.68
CA ALA A 43 -6.66 -14.17 -8.45
C ALA A 43 -7.37 -13.97 -7.11
N ASN A 44 -8.33 -14.85 -6.79
CA ASN A 44 -9.04 -14.87 -5.51
C ASN A 44 -8.07 -15.19 -4.36
N SER A 45 -7.23 -16.21 -4.49
CA SER A 45 -6.21 -16.52 -3.48
C SER A 45 -5.24 -15.36 -3.27
N LYS A 46 -4.78 -14.68 -4.34
CA LYS A 46 -3.97 -13.46 -4.19
C LYS A 46 -4.73 -12.32 -3.52
N ARG A 47 -6.02 -12.15 -3.84
CA ARG A 47 -6.87 -11.12 -3.24
C ARG A 47 -7.05 -11.36 -1.75
N GLU A 48 -7.33 -12.60 -1.35
CA GLU A 48 -7.44 -13.02 0.05
C GLU A 48 -6.11 -12.83 0.79
N LEU A 49 -4.99 -13.28 0.20
CA LEU A 49 -3.67 -13.08 0.82
C LEU A 49 -3.32 -11.60 0.96
N ARG A 50 -3.66 -10.75 -0.03
CA ARG A 50 -3.48 -9.30 0.09
C ARG A 50 -4.42 -8.71 1.15
N SER A 51 -5.68 -9.09 1.16
CA SER A 51 -6.66 -8.58 2.12
C SER A 51 -6.29 -8.95 3.56
N GLN A 52 -5.82 -10.17 3.80
CA GLN A 52 -5.52 -10.65 5.14
C GLN A 52 -4.14 -10.19 5.62
N PHE A 53 -3.12 -10.29 4.78
CA PHE A 53 -1.74 -10.04 5.20
C PHE A 53 -1.26 -8.63 4.88
N VAL A 54 -1.63 -8.05 3.74
CA VAL A 54 -1.19 -6.69 3.38
C VAL A 54 -1.95 -5.65 4.20
N ILE A 55 -3.25 -5.81 4.41
CA ILE A 55 -4.01 -4.84 5.23
C ILE A 55 -3.58 -4.93 6.70
N ALA A 56 -3.50 -6.13 7.29
CA ALA A 56 -3.13 -6.29 8.69
C ALA A 56 -1.70 -5.81 9.00
N SER A 57 -0.73 -6.09 8.11
CA SER A 57 0.63 -5.57 8.27
C SER A 57 0.70 -4.06 8.06
N TYR A 58 -0.02 -3.52 7.08
CA TYR A 58 0.00 -2.10 6.75
C TYR A 58 -0.65 -1.22 7.83
N THR A 59 -1.78 -1.66 8.40
CA THR A 59 -2.45 -0.95 9.50
C THR A 59 -1.60 -0.98 10.78
N LYS A 60 -0.97 -2.13 11.08
CA LYS A 60 -0.09 -2.28 12.24
C LYS A 60 1.17 -1.43 12.11
N ASP A 61 1.79 -1.40 10.93
CA ASP A 61 2.98 -0.60 10.68
C ASP A 61 2.69 0.90 10.79
N HIS A 62 1.52 1.34 10.32
CA HIS A 62 1.05 2.72 10.49
C HIS A 62 0.85 3.11 11.96
N TYR A 63 0.14 2.28 12.73
CA TYR A 63 -0.04 2.51 14.16
C TYR A 63 1.31 2.55 14.90
N ASN A 64 2.20 1.59 14.62
CA ASN A 64 3.52 1.57 15.21
C ASN A 64 4.33 2.81 14.85
N ARG A 65 4.23 3.28 13.60
CA ARG A 65 4.94 4.48 13.15
C ARG A 65 4.43 5.73 13.87
N MET A 66 3.12 5.88 14.05
CA MET A 66 2.55 6.99 14.84
C MET A 66 2.95 6.92 16.32
N GLN A 67 2.94 5.74 16.92
CA GLN A 67 3.34 5.55 18.33
C GLN A 67 4.83 5.81 18.57
N CYS A 68 5.67 5.63 17.54
CA CYS A 68 7.11 5.88 17.62
C CYS A 68 7.51 7.29 17.16
N MET A 69 6.54 8.17 16.85
CA MET A 69 6.83 9.53 16.39
C MET A 69 6.95 10.50 17.56
N TYR A 70 8.20 10.88 17.85
CA TYR A 70 8.56 11.90 18.83
C TYR A 70 9.17 13.12 18.15
N GLN A 71 8.97 14.30 18.72
CA GLN A 71 9.54 15.57 18.25
C GLN A 71 11.07 15.51 18.19
N GLY A 72 11.69 14.97 19.24
CA GLY A 72 13.15 14.87 19.33
C GLY A 72 13.81 16.26 19.23
N SER A 73 14.77 16.42 18.33
CA SER A 73 15.46 17.69 18.07
C SER A 73 14.76 18.59 17.03
N LYS A 74 13.61 18.18 16.48
CA LYS A 74 12.88 18.94 15.47
C LYS A 74 12.10 20.11 16.10
N SER A 75 11.84 21.12 15.28
CA SER A 75 10.85 22.15 15.60
C SER A 75 9.45 21.53 15.78
N VAL A 76 8.55 22.25 16.46
CA VAL A 76 7.17 21.79 16.66
C VAL A 76 6.44 21.73 15.32
N GLU A 77 6.72 22.69 14.44
CA GLU A 77 6.18 22.82 13.09
C GLU A 77 6.60 21.66 12.19
N ASP A 78 7.89 21.29 12.20
CA ASP A 78 8.38 20.17 11.39
C ASP A 78 7.86 18.84 11.92
N TYR A 79 7.74 18.69 13.24
CA TYR A 79 7.11 17.53 13.85
C TYR A 79 5.62 17.40 13.47
N HIS A 80 4.88 18.51 13.51
CA HIS A 80 3.48 18.56 13.07
C HIS A 80 3.33 18.13 11.61
N ARG A 81 4.15 18.68 10.71
CA ARG A 81 4.13 18.34 9.28
C ARG A 81 4.41 16.85 9.05
N ASP A 82 5.38 16.27 9.75
CA ASP A 82 5.68 14.84 9.65
C ASP A 82 4.47 13.99 10.11
N MET A 83 3.76 14.42 11.14
CA MET A 83 2.58 13.73 11.66
C MET A 83 1.41 13.79 10.66
N GLU A 84 1.16 14.94 10.06
CA GLU A 84 0.13 15.11 9.01
C GLU A 84 0.40 14.22 7.80
N VAL A 85 1.67 14.12 7.37
CA VAL A 85 2.08 13.23 6.27
C VAL A 85 1.87 11.76 6.64
N ALA A 86 2.17 11.37 7.88
CA ALA A 86 1.96 10.00 8.36
C ALA A 86 0.47 9.65 8.41
N LEU A 87 -0.37 10.53 8.95
CA LEU A 87 -1.83 10.37 9.00
C LEU A 87 -2.45 10.24 7.60
N THR A 88 -2.04 11.12 6.67
CA THR A 88 -2.52 11.11 5.28
C THR A 88 -2.14 9.81 4.58
N ARG A 89 -0.90 9.32 4.76
CA ARG A 89 -0.43 8.05 4.18
C ARG A 89 -1.20 6.85 4.73
N ALA A 90 -1.58 6.90 6.00
CA ALA A 90 -2.34 5.84 6.64
C ALA A 90 -3.78 5.73 6.10
N ASN A 91 -4.26 6.77 5.41
CA ASN A 91 -5.68 6.97 5.09
C ASN A 91 -6.57 6.83 6.34
N ILE A 92 -6.01 7.16 7.52
CA ILE A 92 -6.72 7.11 8.78
C ILE A 92 -7.34 8.49 8.98
N LEU A 93 -8.66 8.58 8.81
CA LEU A 93 -9.42 9.73 9.26
C LEU A 93 -9.63 9.60 10.77
N GLU A 94 -8.63 9.96 11.55
CA GLU A 94 -8.78 10.01 13.00
C GLU A 94 -9.71 11.17 13.40
N PRO A 95 -10.50 11.00 14.48
CA PRO A 95 -11.17 12.15 15.09
C PRO A 95 -10.11 13.11 15.65
N ASN A 96 -10.32 14.42 15.52
CA ASN A 96 -9.38 15.47 15.97
C ASN A 96 -8.80 15.23 17.38
N LYS A 97 -9.60 14.68 18.31
CA LYS A 97 -9.15 14.37 19.68
C LYS A 97 -8.05 13.31 19.74
N ALA A 98 -8.11 12.27 18.91
CA ALA A 98 -7.10 11.21 18.87
C ALA A 98 -5.78 11.75 18.31
N THR A 99 -5.86 12.51 17.21
CA THR A 99 -4.69 13.17 16.60
C THR A 99 -4.03 14.15 17.57
N MET A 100 -4.82 14.93 18.32
CA MET A 100 -4.30 15.80 19.38
C MET A 100 -3.59 15.02 20.48
N ALA A 101 -4.16 13.91 20.95
CA ALA A 101 -3.52 13.09 21.97
C ALA A 101 -2.17 12.52 21.49
N HIS A 102 -2.10 12.06 20.24
CA HIS A 102 -0.86 11.59 19.64
C HIS A 102 0.18 12.69 19.50
N PHE A 103 -0.22 13.85 19.00
CA PHE A 103 0.66 15.01 18.87
C PHE A 103 1.27 15.41 20.22
N LEU A 104 0.43 15.57 21.25
CA LEU A 104 0.87 15.94 22.59
C LEU A 104 1.76 14.87 23.23
N HIS A 105 1.50 13.60 22.97
CA HIS A 105 2.30 12.51 23.52
C HIS A 105 3.73 12.51 22.99
N GLY A 106 3.92 12.83 21.71
CA GLY A 106 5.24 12.85 21.09
C GLY A 106 6.01 14.18 21.23
N LEU A 107 5.39 15.24 21.75
CA LEU A 107 6.08 16.48 22.06
C LEU A 107 7.17 16.30 23.12
N ASN A 108 8.21 17.14 23.05
CA ASN A 108 9.21 17.22 24.09
C ASN A 108 8.57 17.58 25.44
N ARG A 109 9.01 16.95 26.51
CA ARG A 109 8.42 17.09 27.86
C ARG A 109 8.27 18.55 28.31
N VAL A 110 9.29 19.38 28.08
CA VAL A 110 9.25 20.81 28.44
C VAL A 110 8.13 21.53 27.69
N ILE A 111 7.99 21.29 26.39
CA ILE A 111 6.94 21.89 25.56
C ILE A 111 5.58 21.34 25.98
N GLN A 112 5.48 20.03 26.17
CA GLN A 112 4.27 19.36 26.62
C GLN A 112 3.74 19.97 27.93
N ASP A 113 4.63 20.24 28.89
CA ASP A 113 4.26 20.82 30.18
C ASP A 113 3.79 22.27 30.04
N ILE A 114 4.38 23.05 29.13
CA ILE A 114 3.89 24.40 28.79
C ILE A 114 2.50 24.32 28.16
N VAL A 115 2.32 23.44 27.17
CA VAL A 115 1.06 23.29 26.44
C VAL A 115 -0.10 22.88 27.36
N LYS A 116 0.15 22.03 28.36
CA LYS A 116 -0.86 21.64 29.37
C LYS A 116 -1.40 22.82 30.18
N LEU A 117 -0.68 23.94 30.24
CA LEU A 117 -1.12 25.14 30.96
C LEU A 117 -2.05 26.03 30.13
N TYR A 118 -2.14 25.81 28.82
CA TYR A 118 -3.01 26.57 27.93
C TYR A 118 -4.30 25.82 27.63
N HIS A 119 -5.40 26.56 27.49
CA HIS A 119 -6.64 26.03 26.93
C HIS A 119 -6.60 26.14 25.40
N TYR A 120 -6.46 25.01 24.71
CA TYR A 120 -6.52 24.89 23.26
C TYR A 120 -7.65 23.92 22.89
N ALA A 121 -8.42 24.24 21.84
CA ALA A 121 -9.51 23.40 21.35
C ALA A 121 -9.08 22.55 20.14
N SER A 122 -7.99 22.93 19.47
CA SER A 122 -7.45 22.27 18.29
C SER A 122 -5.93 22.41 18.17
N LEU A 123 -5.33 21.64 17.26
CA LEU A 123 -3.91 21.84 16.89
C LEU A 123 -3.65 23.19 16.22
N TYR A 124 -4.66 23.76 15.56
CA TYR A 124 -4.55 25.08 14.95
C TYR A 124 -4.30 26.16 16.01
N ASP A 125 -5.04 26.11 17.13
CA ASP A 125 -4.86 27.02 18.28
C ASP A 125 -3.51 26.84 18.98
N LEU A 126 -2.88 25.68 18.81
CA LEU A 126 -1.56 25.40 19.37
C LEU A 126 -0.43 25.91 18.48
N MET A 127 -0.71 26.09 17.18
CA MET A 127 0.25 26.43 16.14
C MET A 127 0.21 27.91 15.73
N HIS A 128 -0.74 28.71 16.24
CA HIS A 128 -0.93 30.14 15.98
C HIS A 128 -1.06 30.92 17.28
#